data_AF-A0A6L6LXB5-F1
#
_entry.id   AF-A0A6L6LXB5-F1
#
_cell.length_a   1.000
_cell.length_b   1.000
_cell.length_c   1.000
_cell.angle_alpha   90.00
_cell.angle_beta   90.00
_cell.angle_gamma   90.00
#
_symmetry.space_group_name_H-M   'P 1'
#
loop_
_entity.id
_entity.type
_entity.pdbx_description
1 polymer ?
#
loop_
_entity_poly.entity_id
_entity_poly.type
_entity_poly.pdbx_seq_one_letter_code
_entity_poly.pdbx_strand_id
1 'polypeptide(L)'
;MKNKWKIAGIAMLGVVVIAFCVWSLLRPADRNDTPGTQDSSTADTPVSQPDSTESSDSGVTADSAAQDESPLSAPELTLYTTDLANNIGKIGYDEQQMVGGKTRLEMYRDVLKGYNLIPYTTEAGEKITIATGHQVYVKADDTSGQQYIVSGVDPIPVEHSVPDTRMTVKLRAEDTCERVRVFTSRETLERAQDAWERGQAILAGEEPAPENCVILNGCLLDTKWEQGEDGRRYLPMTDIAEAYDEQSEFYDVEGWLNVATDLQYVILPTALMPDIALEHFDVSDGTWRYANEKPPIWSDRFYLPQTDKTEMPIDDISRILGWKIYTNSEIVSIVTSELDVNDNFVLIESRTTEHIYDMNGNEITTEDAT
;
A
#
# COMPACT_ATOMS: atom_id res chain seq x y z
N MET A 1 -29.36 1.61 -11.30
CA MET A 1 -29.32 2.86 -10.51
C MET A 1 -28.03 2.88 -9.70
N LYS A 2 -26.89 3.30 -10.27
CA LYS A 2 -25.54 3.17 -9.65
C LYS A 2 -24.94 4.47 -9.08
N ASN A 3 -25.65 5.61 -9.19
CA ASN A 3 -25.02 6.93 -8.99
C ASN A 3 -25.50 7.71 -7.76
N LYS A 4 -26.38 7.18 -6.90
CA LYS A 4 -26.90 7.95 -5.75
C LYS A 4 -26.15 7.72 -4.43
N TRP A 5 -25.43 6.60 -4.27
CA TRP A 5 -24.70 6.29 -3.03
C TRP A 5 -23.27 6.84 -3.02
N LYS A 6 -22.63 7.01 -4.19
CA LYS A 6 -21.33 7.69 -4.28
C LYS A 6 -21.40 9.17 -3.87
N ILE A 7 -22.52 9.84 -4.12
CA ILE A 7 -22.66 11.29 -3.85
C ILE A 7 -22.79 11.60 -2.35
N ALA A 8 -23.38 10.70 -1.56
CA ALA A 8 -23.48 10.88 -0.11
C ALA A 8 -22.15 10.61 0.62
N GLY A 9 -21.34 9.67 0.13
CA GLY A 9 -19.99 9.40 0.62
C GLY A 9 -19.01 10.54 0.31
N ILE A 10 -19.06 11.10 -0.90
CA ILE A 10 -18.18 12.20 -1.34
C ILE A 10 -18.45 13.49 -0.54
N ALA A 11 -19.70 13.78 -0.20
CA ALA A 11 -20.04 14.98 0.58
C ALA A 11 -19.60 14.89 2.06
N MET A 12 -19.57 13.69 2.64
CA MET A 12 -19.13 13.49 4.03
C MET A 12 -17.60 13.36 4.12
N LEU A 13 -16.95 12.73 3.13
CA LEU A 13 -15.48 12.67 3.02
C LEU A 13 -14.87 14.05 2.80
N GLY A 14 -15.50 14.89 1.95
CA GLY A 14 -15.10 16.28 1.74
C GLY A 14 -15.15 17.13 3.02
N VAL A 15 -16.12 16.89 3.90
CA VAL A 15 -16.25 17.64 5.17
C VAL A 15 -15.22 17.18 6.21
N VAL A 16 -14.86 15.88 6.24
CA VAL A 16 -13.83 15.35 7.16
C VAL A 16 -12.42 15.75 6.72
N VAL A 17 -12.13 15.74 5.41
CA VAL A 17 -10.86 16.22 4.86
C VAL A 17 -10.71 17.73 5.05
N ILE A 18 -11.77 18.52 4.83
CA ILE A 18 -11.74 19.96 5.10
C ILE A 18 -11.57 20.26 6.60
N ALA A 19 -12.16 19.47 7.51
CA ALA A 19 -11.97 19.66 8.95
C ALA A 19 -10.52 19.38 9.42
N PHE A 20 -9.83 18.39 8.84
CA PHE A 20 -8.41 18.14 9.09
C PHE A 20 -7.49 19.24 8.50
N CYS A 21 -7.86 19.79 7.34
CA CYS A 21 -7.17 20.95 6.76
C CYS A 21 -7.36 22.23 7.60
N VAL A 22 -8.55 22.45 8.18
CA VAL A 22 -8.86 23.67 8.95
C VAL A 22 -8.20 23.66 10.33
N TRP A 23 -8.03 22.51 11.00
CA TRP A 23 -7.25 22.45 12.24
C TRP A 23 -5.75 22.73 11.99
N SER A 24 -5.26 22.40 10.79
CA SER A 24 -3.89 22.70 10.35
C SER A 24 -3.65 24.19 10.00
N LEU A 25 -4.71 25.03 9.97
CA LEU A 25 -4.67 26.40 9.45
C LEU A 25 -4.73 27.52 10.51
N LEU A 26 -4.87 27.21 11.80
CA LEU A 26 -4.83 28.24 12.86
C LEU A 26 -3.41 28.39 13.43
N ARG A 27 -2.59 29.19 12.73
CA ARG A 27 -1.31 29.75 13.19
C ARG A 27 -1.52 30.76 14.34
N PRO A 28 -0.43 31.13 15.04
CA PRO A 28 0.07 32.49 14.82
C PRO A 28 1.43 32.49 14.12
N ALA A 29 1.54 33.40 13.16
CA ALA A 29 2.78 33.68 12.46
C ALA A 29 3.79 34.35 13.40
N ASP A 30 5.06 33.98 13.28
CA ASP A 30 6.13 34.95 13.52
C ASP A 30 7.11 34.93 12.35
N ARG A 31 7.25 36.14 11.82
CA ARG A 31 7.98 36.58 10.65
C ARG A 31 9.27 37.21 11.18
N ASN A 32 10.42 36.80 10.68
CA ASN A 32 11.60 37.67 10.69
C ASN A 32 12.46 37.39 9.45
N ASP A 33 12.33 38.33 8.50
CA ASP A 33 13.24 38.57 7.39
C ASP A 33 14.60 39.07 7.91
N THR A 34 15.72 38.65 7.32
CA THR A 34 16.66 39.55 6.61
C THR A 34 17.72 38.77 5.79
N PRO A 35 18.20 39.32 4.66
CA PRO A 35 18.86 38.57 3.59
C PRO A 35 20.39 38.72 3.56
N GLY A 36 21.07 37.71 2.99
CA GLY A 36 22.51 37.70 2.73
C GLY A 36 22.82 37.51 1.24
N THR A 37 23.37 38.57 0.66
CA THR A 37 23.69 38.89 -0.73
C THR A 37 24.91 38.15 -1.32
N GLN A 38 24.89 37.90 -2.64
CA GLN A 38 26.03 37.76 -3.61
C GLN A 38 26.97 36.54 -3.45
N ASP A 39 27.56 35.92 -4.48
CA ASP A 39 27.89 36.39 -5.82
C ASP A 39 28.16 35.23 -6.81
N SER A 40 28.09 35.62 -8.08
CA SER A 40 28.34 34.94 -9.36
C SER A 40 29.74 34.32 -9.56
N SER A 41 29.85 33.23 -10.33
CA SER A 41 30.81 33.13 -11.47
C SER A 41 30.63 31.88 -12.34
N THR A 42 30.48 32.14 -13.64
CA THR A 42 30.59 31.26 -14.82
C THR A 42 32.01 30.73 -15.09
N ALA A 43 32.14 29.56 -15.73
CA ALA A 43 32.96 29.37 -16.96
C ALA A 43 32.89 27.93 -17.52
N ASP A 44 32.41 27.85 -18.77
CA ASP A 44 32.91 27.14 -19.96
C ASP A 44 33.33 25.65 -20.00
N THR A 45 32.64 24.98 -20.93
CA THR A 45 32.90 23.71 -21.64
C THR A 45 34.23 23.72 -22.42
N PRO A 46 34.77 22.55 -22.84
CA PRO A 46 34.42 22.09 -24.18
C PRO A 46 34.28 20.55 -24.37
N VAL A 47 33.41 20.25 -25.33
CA VAL A 47 33.11 18.98 -26.00
C VAL A 47 34.30 18.44 -26.80
N SER A 48 34.42 17.10 -26.90
CA SER A 48 34.57 16.36 -28.18
C SER A 48 34.67 14.85 -27.99
N GLN A 49 33.66 14.13 -28.51
CA GLN A 49 33.77 12.81 -29.17
C GLN A 49 34.25 13.05 -30.62
N PRO A 50 34.82 12.08 -31.35
CA PRO A 50 34.05 11.01 -32.03
C PRO A 50 34.88 9.68 -32.10
N ASP A 51 34.53 8.56 -32.75
CA ASP A 51 33.54 8.19 -33.77
C ASP A 51 33.40 6.65 -33.79
N SER A 52 32.41 6.19 -34.56
CA SER A 52 31.95 4.84 -34.96
C SER A 52 33.03 3.85 -35.51
N THR A 53 32.79 2.57 -35.86
CA THR A 53 31.67 1.93 -36.60
C THR A 53 31.84 0.39 -36.71
N GLU A 54 30.73 -0.33 -36.98
CA GLU A 54 30.55 -1.58 -37.77
C GLU A 54 31.12 -2.93 -37.24
N SER A 55 30.58 -4.14 -37.51
CA SER A 55 29.35 -4.72 -38.10
C SER A 55 29.60 -6.23 -38.32
N SER A 56 28.53 -7.03 -38.44
CA SER A 56 28.38 -8.36 -39.11
C SER A 56 28.74 -9.63 -38.32
N ASP A 57 28.15 -10.80 -38.57
CA ASP A 57 26.83 -11.29 -39.03
C ASP A 57 26.89 -12.83 -38.92
N SER A 58 25.74 -13.47 -38.72
CA SER A 58 25.36 -14.83 -39.14
C SER A 58 25.97 -16.08 -38.48
N GLY A 59 25.08 -17.02 -38.10
CA GLY A 59 25.44 -18.41 -37.79
C GLY A 59 24.37 -19.25 -37.08
N VAL A 60 23.19 -19.44 -37.69
CA VAL A 60 22.20 -20.44 -37.25
C VAL A 60 22.83 -21.84 -37.29
N THR A 61 22.87 -22.52 -36.15
CA THR A 61 22.93 -23.99 -36.07
C THR A 61 21.96 -24.43 -34.98
N ALA A 62 20.84 -25.02 -35.41
CA ALA A 62 19.94 -25.74 -34.53
C ALA A 62 20.61 -27.05 -34.16
N ASP A 63 21.00 -27.19 -32.90
CA ASP A 63 21.34 -28.49 -32.32
C ASP A 63 20.38 -28.74 -31.17
N SER A 64 19.53 -29.75 -31.36
CA SER A 64 18.55 -30.22 -30.39
C SER A 64 19.30 -30.89 -29.24
N ALA A 65 19.79 -30.08 -28.31
CA ALA A 65 20.23 -30.57 -27.00
C ALA A 65 19.00 -30.69 -26.11
N ALA A 66 18.71 -31.92 -25.68
CA ALA A 66 17.90 -32.13 -24.48
C ALA A 66 18.51 -31.26 -23.38
N GLN A 67 17.76 -30.23 -22.93
CA GLN A 67 18.15 -29.47 -21.77
C GLN A 67 18.13 -30.44 -20.59
N ASP A 68 19.33 -30.77 -20.14
CA ASP A 68 19.58 -31.12 -18.75
C ASP A 68 19.11 -29.89 -17.96
N GLU A 69 17.84 -29.87 -17.57
CA GLU A 69 17.31 -28.85 -16.66
C GLU A 69 18.03 -29.07 -15.33
N SER A 70 19.16 -28.39 -15.20
CA SER A 70 19.78 -28.16 -13.91
C SER A 70 18.67 -27.60 -13.02
N PRO A 71 18.41 -28.18 -11.84
CA PRO A 71 17.35 -27.70 -10.98
C PRO A 71 17.60 -26.20 -10.74
N LEU A 72 16.57 -25.40 -11.03
CA LEU A 72 16.60 -23.97 -10.74
C LEU A 72 16.98 -23.81 -9.26
N SER A 73 17.91 -22.90 -8.99
CA SER A 73 18.30 -22.53 -7.63
C SER A 73 17.52 -21.28 -7.22
N ALA A 74 17.16 -21.19 -5.94
CA ALA A 74 16.57 -19.98 -5.39
C ALA A 74 17.39 -18.74 -5.79
N PRO A 75 16.74 -17.67 -6.30
CA PRO A 75 17.45 -16.46 -6.72
C PRO A 75 18.15 -15.80 -5.53
N GLU A 76 19.42 -15.43 -5.71
CA GLU A 76 20.13 -14.63 -4.71
C GLU A 76 19.68 -13.17 -4.82
N LEU A 77 18.93 -12.70 -3.81
CA LEU A 77 18.43 -11.34 -3.74
C LEU A 77 19.22 -10.53 -2.71
N THR A 78 19.60 -9.31 -3.08
CA THR A 78 20.30 -8.38 -2.20
C THR A 78 19.33 -7.31 -1.68
N LEU A 79 19.27 -7.13 -0.37
CA LEU A 79 18.52 -6.04 0.25
C LEU A 79 19.12 -4.69 -0.13
N TYR A 80 18.29 -3.78 -0.63
CA TYR A 80 18.66 -2.37 -0.74
C TYR A 80 18.89 -1.77 0.64
N THR A 81 20.05 -1.13 0.82
CA THR A 81 20.43 -0.45 2.06
C THR A 81 20.99 0.93 1.74
N THR A 82 20.91 1.84 2.71
CA THR A 82 21.43 3.20 2.57
C THR A 82 21.86 3.75 3.93
N ASP A 83 22.93 4.54 3.93
CA ASP A 83 23.40 5.28 5.12
C ASP A 83 22.61 6.58 5.34
N LEU A 84 21.79 6.98 4.38
CA LEU A 84 20.92 8.15 4.51
C LEU A 84 19.78 7.88 5.50
N ALA A 85 19.27 8.94 6.13
CA ALA A 85 18.07 8.84 6.94
C ALA A 85 16.91 8.27 6.11
N ASN A 86 16.16 7.33 6.69
CA ASN A 86 15.18 6.50 5.98
C ASN A 86 14.18 5.85 6.96
N ASN A 87 13.07 5.35 6.41
CA ASN A 87 12.06 4.58 7.13
C ASN A 87 12.22 3.04 7.01
N ILE A 88 13.28 2.54 6.36
CA ILE A 88 13.45 1.12 6.01
C ILE A 88 13.38 0.26 7.27
N GLY A 89 12.35 -0.60 7.35
CA GLY A 89 12.11 -1.48 8.50
C GLY A 89 11.80 -0.74 9.81
N LYS A 90 11.27 0.49 9.74
CA LYS A 90 10.99 1.34 10.93
C LYS A 90 9.54 1.80 11.05
N ILE A 91 8.75 1.70 9.98
CA ILE A 91 7.37 2.23 9.97
C ILE A 91 6.32 1.15 9.76
N GLY A 92 6.71 -0.13 9.80
CA GLY A 92 5.74 -1.21 9.78
C GLY A 92 4.99 -1.33 11.11
N TYR A 93 4.01 -2.20 11.11
CA TYR A 93 2.98 -2.29 12.14
C TYR A 93 3.55 -2.64 13.54
N ASP A 94 4.55 -3.52 13.61
CA ASP A 94 5.20 -3.92 14.86
C ASP A 94 6.58 -3.26 15.06
N GLU A 95 7.14 -2.63 14.02
CA GLU A 95 8.45 -1.97 14.09
C GLU A 95 8.38 -0.50 14.55
N GLN A 96 7.27 0.21 14.31
CA GLN A 96 7.18 1.62 14.66
C GLN A 96 7.26 1.84 16.18
N GLN A 97 8.30 2.57 16.60
CA GLN A 97 8.44 3.02 17.98
C GLN A 97 7.62 4.28 18.23
N MET A 98 6.89 4.27 19.35
CA MET A 98 6.12 5.40 19.83
C MET A 98 6.85 6.13 20.96
N VAL A 99 6.34 7.30 21.35
CA VAL A 99 6.86 8.07 22.48
C VAL A 99 6.90 7.21 23.74
N GLY A 100 8.08 7.09 24.36
CA GLY A 100 8.30 6.24 25.53
C GLY A 100 8.96 4.89 25.24
N GLY A 101 9.34 4.62 23.98
CA GLY A 101 10.16 3.47 23.59
C GLY A 101 9.40 2.15 23.46
N LYS A 102 8.08 2.16 23.67
CA LYS A 102 7.19 1.04 23.32
C LYS A 102 6.96 1.01 21.81
N THR A 103 6.78 -0.18 21.25
CA THR A 103 6.25 -0.27 19.89
C THR A 103 4.78 0.14 19.87
N ARG A 104 4.28 0.50 18.70
CA ARG A 104 2.85 0.77 18.51
C ARG A 104 2.00 -0.41 18.93
N LEU A 105 2.39 -1.62 18.52
CA LEU A 105 1.72 -2.86 18.91
C LEU A 105 1.58 -3.00 20.42
N GLU A 106 2.65 -2.74 21.18
CA GLU A 106 2.62 -2.78 22.64
C GLU A 106 1.67 -1.73 23.23
N MET A 107 1.71 -0.49 22.72
CA MET A 107 0.81 0.57 23.18
C MET A 107 -0.65 0.23 22.92
N TYR A 108 -0.98 -0.25 21.72
CA TYR A 108 -2.36 -0.51 21.36
C TYR A 108 -2.90 -1.77 22.02
N ARG A 109 -2.07 -2.78 22.31
CA ARG A 109 -2.48 -3.91 23.19
C ARG A 109 -2.90 -3.42 24.58
N ASP A 110 -2.24 -2.40 25.11
CA ASP A 110 -2.65 -1.80 26.38
C ASP A 110 -3.96 -1.02 26.25
N VAL A 111 -4.18 -0.30 25.14
CA VAL A 111 -5.46 0.39 24.85
C VAL A 111 -6.59 -0.63 24.68
N LEU A 112 -6.34 -1.75 23.98
CA LEU A 112 -7.32 -2.80 23.72
C LEU A 112 -7.91 -3.36 25.04
N LYS A 113 -7.08 -3.56 26.06
CA LYS A 113 -7.52 -3.99 27.40
C LYS A 113 -8.53 -3.03 28.01
N GLY A 114 -8.42 -1.73 27.70
CA GLY A 114 -9.33 -0.69 28.19
C GLY A 114 -10.75 -0.76 27.62
N TYR A 115 -10.96 -1.45 26.49
CA TYR A 115 -12.29 -1.63 25.91
C TYR A 115 -13.15 -2.67 26.62
N ASN A 116 -12.61 -3.43 27.57
CA ASN A 116 -13.34 -4.44 28.35
C ASN A 116 -14.17 -5.39 27.47
N LEU A 117 -13.58 -5.86 26.38
CA LEU A 117 -14.23 -6.77 25.43
C LEU A 117 -14.47 -8.13 26.08
N ILE A 118 -15.69 -8.65 25.94
CA ILE A 118 -16.07 -10.00 26.35
C ILE A 118 -16.52 -10.80 25.14
N PRO A 119 -16.15 -12.10 25.04
CA PRO A 119 -16.60 -12.96 23.96
C PRO A 119 -18.11 -12.92 23.78
N TYR A 120 -18.56 -12.68 22.54
CA TYR A 120 -19.95 -12.87 22.18
C TYR A 120 -20.20 -14.37 21.97
N THR A 121 -21.19 -14.89 22.68
CA THR A 121 -21.50 -16.33 22.70
C THR A 121 -22.95 -16.61 22.33
N THR A 122 -23.20 -17.81 21.79
CA THR A 122 -24.55 -18.35 21.62
C THR A 122 -25.21 -18.60 22.98
N GLU A 123 -26.51 -18.95 22.98
CA GLU A 123 -27.24 -19.35 24.19
C GLU A 123 -26.60 -20.57 24.90
N ALA A 124 -25.88 -21.42 24.15
CA ALA A 124 -25.15 -22.56 24.68
C ALA A 124 -23.75 -22.20 25.25
N GLY A 125 -23.36 -20.93 25.19
CA GLY A 125 -22.04 -20.46 25.62
C GLY A 125 -20.93 -20.68 24.60
N GLU A 126 -21.26 -21.03 23.36
CA GLU A 126 -20.27 -21.22 22.30
C GLU A 126 -19.83 -19.88 21.72
N LYS A 127 -18.52 -19.73 21.55
CA LYS A 127 -17.88 -18.56 20.95
C LYS A 127 -18.24 -18.43 19.47
N ILE A 128 -18.53 -17.22 19.02
CA ILE A 128 -18.80 -16.94 17.60
C ILE A 128 -17.52 -16.45 16.92
N THR A 129 -17.21 -17.06 15.78
CA THR A 129 -16.09 -16.69 14.88
C THR A 129 -16.66 -16.39 13.50
N ILE A 130 -16.22 -15.30 12.87
CA ILE A 130 -16.66 -14.92 11.52
C ILE A 130 -15.72 -15.49 10.45
N ALA A 131 -16.10 -15.36 9.18
CA ALA A 131 -15.38 -15.93 8.03
C ALA A 131 -13.90 -15.53 7.97
N THR A 132 -13.54 -14.37 8.50
CA THR A 132 -12.16 -13.88 8.58
C THR A 132 -11.34 -14.54 9.71
N GLY A 133 -11.88 -15.53 10.40
CA GLY A 133 -11.22 -16.24 11.51
C GLY A 133 -11.26 -15.49 12.85
N HIS A 134 -11.84 -14.29 12.90
CA HIS A 134 -11.85 -13.46 14.09
C HIS A 134 -12.96 -13.85 15.06
N GLN A 135 -12.67 -13.81 16.36
CA GLN A 135 -13.69 -13.95 17.38
C GLN A 135 -14.54 -12.66 17.46
N VAL A 136 -15.86 -12.84 17.63
CA VAL A 136 -16.78 -11.75 17.91
C VAL A 136 -16.85 -11.44 19.40
N TYR A 137 -16.85 -10.15 19.71
CA TYR A 137 -16.89 -9.56 21.04
C TYR A 137 -18.03 -8.55 21.17
N VAL A 138 -18.43 -8.29 22.41
CA VAL A 138 -19.19 -7.11 22.79
C VAL A 138 -18.43 -6.40 23.91
N LYS A 139 -18.66 -5.10 24.11
CA LYS A 139 -18.11 -4.39 25.27
C LYS A 139 -18.94 -4.71 26.51
N ALA A 140 -18.30 -5.03 27.63
CA ALA A 140 -18.98 -5.45 28.85
C ALA A 140 -19.99 -4.41 29.40
N ASP A 141 -19.76 -3.14 29.12
CA ASP A 141 -20.54 -1.99 29.59
C ASP A 141 -21.49 -1.40 28.52
N ASP A 142 -21.52 -1.98 27.32
CA ASP A 142 -22.31 -1.45 26.20
C ASP A 142 -23.65 -2.18 26.06
N THR A 143 -24.74 -1.45 26.33
CA THR A 143 -26.11 -1.97 26.20
C THR A 143 -26.64 -1.98 24.78
N SER A 144 -25.93 -1.41 23.80
CA SER A 144 -26.35 -1.40 22.40
C SER A 144 -26.31 -2.79 21.75
N GLY A 145 -25.50 -3.70 22.32
CA GLY A 145 -25.25 -5.00 21.72
C GLY A 145 -24.35 -4.94 20.47
N GLN A 146 -23.68 -3.81 20.22
CA GLN A 146 -22.75 -3.67 19.11
C GLN A 146 -21.66 -4.75 19.20
N GLN A 147 -21.49 -5.45 18.08
CA GLN A 147 -20.49 -6.49 17.93
C GLN A 147 -19.19 -5.91 17.39
N TYR A 148 -18.08 -6.50 17.80
CA TYR A 148 -16.73 -6.11 17.40
C TYR A 148 -15.90 -7.36 17.11
N ILE A 149 -14.87 -7.22 16.29
CA ILE A 149 -13.73 -8.14 16.22
C ILE A 149 -12.48 -7.40 16.70
N VAL A 150 -11.44 -8.13 17.08
CA VAL A 150 -10.12 -7.55 17.33
C VAL A 150 -9.25 -7.78 16.10
N SER A 151 -9.04 -6.73 15.31
CA SER A 151 -8.14 -6.78 14.15
C SER A 151 -6.76 -6.31 14.56
N GLY A 152 -5.85 -7.26 14.79
CA GLY A 152 -4.53 -7.00 15.36
C GLY A 152 -4.64 -6.41 16.76
N VAL A 153 -4.71 -5.08 16.86
CA VAL A 153 -4.83 -4.35 18.13
C VAL A 153 -6.01 -3.38 18.18
N ASP A 154 -6.81 -3.33 17.11
CA ASP A 154 -7.92 -2.40 16.98
C ASP A 154 -9.26 -3.13 17.05
N PRO A 155 -10.20 -2.70 17.91
CA PRO A 155 -11.56 -3.21 17.88
C PRO A 155 -12.32 -2.64 16.68
N ILE A 156 -12.72 -3.49 15.74
CA ILE A 156 -13.46 -3.10 14.54
C ILE A 156 -14.93 -3.50 14.70
N PRO A 157 -15.89 -2.56 14.50
CA PRO A 157 -17.30 -2.89 14.50
C PRO A 157 -17.65 -3.94 13.44
N VAL A 158 -18.58 -4.84 13.78
CA VAL A 158 -19.10 -5.85 12.85
C VAL A 158 -20.56 -5.53 12.54
N GLU A 159 -20.89 -5.47 11.26
CA GLU A 159 -22.26 -5.35 10.76
C GLU A 159 -22.58 -6.57 9.88
N HIS A 160 -23.64 -7.32 10.20
CA HIS A 160 -24.05 -8.50 9.43
C HIS A 160 -22.92 -9.53 9.23
N SER A 161 -22.08 -9.75 10.25
CA SER A 161 -20.90 -10.63 10.21
C SER A 161 -19.78 -10.17 9.27
N VAL A 162 -19.83 -8.92 8.80
CA VAL A 162 -18.78 -8.28 7.99
C VAL A 162 -18.12 -7.19 8.84
N PRO A 163 -16.79 -7.21 9.01
CA PRO A 163 -16.07 -6.12 9.66
C PRO A 163 -16.20 -4.82 8.89
N ASP A 164 -16.42 -3.71 9.58
CA ASP A 164 -16.37 -2.37 8.99
C ASP A 164 -14.90 -1.94 8.81
N THR A 165 -14.33 -2.28 7.66
CA THR A 165 -12.93 -1.96 7.33
C THR A 165 -12.72 -0.51 6.91
N ARG A 166 -13.74 0.37 6.93
CA ARG A 166 -13.55 1.79 6.56
C ARG A 166 -12.64 2.55 7.52
N MET A 167 -12.53 2.08 8.76
CA MET A 167 -11.79 2.73 9.84
C MET A 167 -10.38 2.18 10.07
N THR A 168 -10.06 1.02 9.49
CA THR A 168 -8.71 0.46 9.47
C THR A 168 -8.19 0.50 8.04
N VAL A 169 -6.89 0.71 7.85
CA VAL A 169 -6.34 0.54 6.50
C VAL A 169 -6.32 -0.95 6.15
N LYS A 170 -6.12 -1.84 7.13
CA LYS A 170 -5.94 -3.29 6.89
C LYS A 170 -6.55 -4.16 7.98
N LEU A 171 -7.15 -5.27 7.57
CA LEU A 171 -7.59 -6.31 8.49
C LEU A 171 -6.38 -7.18 8.90
N ARG A 172 -6.27 -7.49 10.18
CA ARG A 172 -5.12 -8.15 10.82
C ARG A 172 -5.64 -9.25 11.73
N ALA A 173 -5.10 -10.47 11.64
CA ALA A 173 -5.50 -11.57 12.49
C ALA A 173 -5.33 -11.23 13.99
N GLU A 174 -6.32 -11.64 14.79
CA GLU A 174 -6.27 -11.59 16.25
C GLU A 174 -5.06 -12.41 16.73
N ASP A 175 -4.23 -11.84 17.61
CA ASP A 175 -2.95 -12.39 18.10
C ASP A 175 -1.73 -12.24 17.19
N THR A 176 -1.73 -12.84 15.99
CA THR A 176 -0.53 -12.87 15.13
C THR A 176 -0.30 -11.54 14.42
N CYS A 177 -1.36 -10.75 14.23
CA CYS A 177 -1.34 -9.53 13.43
C CYS A 177 -0.91 -9.76 11.98
N GLU A 178 -0.94 -11.01 11.49
CA GLU A 178 -0.77 -11.29 10.08
C GLU A 178 -1.91 -10.64 9.30
N ARG A 179 -1.59 -10.08 8.14
CA ARG A 179 -2.59 -9.44 7.29
C ARG A 179 -3.64 -10.46 6.84
N VAL A 180 -4.91 -10.06 6.84
CA VAL A 180 -6.02 -10.84 6.27
C VAL A 180 -6.59 -10.07 5.08
N ARG A 181 -6.64 -10.70 3.90
CA ARG A 181 -7.14 -10.07 2.68
C ARG A 181 -8.53 -10.63 2.35
N VAL A 182 -9.51 -9.73 2.25
CA VAL A 182 -10.90 -10.10 1.98
C VAL A 182 -11.21 -9.88 0.51
N PHE A 183 -11.73 -10.90 -0.14
CA PHE A 183 -12.18 -10.88 -1.53
C PHE A 183 -13.69 -11.01 -1.58
N THR A 184 -14.31 -10.34 -2.54
CA THR A 184 -15.78 -10.34 -2.73
C THR A 184 -16.23 -11.18 -3.92
N SER A 185 -15.30 -11.69 -4.72
CA SER A 185 -15.57 -12.58 -5.84
C SER A 185 -14.57 -13.73 -5.90
N ARG A 186 -15.05 -14.89 -6.38
CA ARG A 186 -14.21 -16.07 -6.56
C ARG A 186 -13.06 -15.82 -7.55
N GLU A 187 -13.33 -15.10 -8.63
CA GLU A 187 -12.35 -14.76 -9.66
C GLU A 187 -11.18 -13.93 -9.11
N THR A 188 -11.45 -12.93 -8.26
CA THR A 188 -10.38 -12.11 -7.67
C THR A 188 -9.55 -12.88 -6.64
N LEU A 189 -10.20 -13.75 -5.85
CA LEU A 189 -9.52 -14.66 -4.95
C LEU A 189 -8.58 -15.60 -5.71
N GLU A 190 -9.08 -16.27 -6.76
CA GLU A 190 -8.29 -17.23 -7.54
C GLU A 190 -7.07 -16.57 -8.21
N ARG A 191 -7.23 -15.34 -8.72
CA ARG A 191 -6.09 -14.57 -9.23
C ARG A 191 -5.05 -14.25 -8.15
N ALA A 192 -5.49 -13.90 -6.94
CA ALA A 192 -4.56 -13.64 -5.84
C ALA A 192 -3.83 -14.91 -5.37
N GLN A 193 -4.52 -16.05 -5.37
CA GLN A 193 -3.92 -17.36 -5.06
C GLN A 193 -2.87 -17.77 -6.09
N ASP A 194 -3.17 -17.65 -7.39
CA ASP A 194 -2.20 -17.93 -8.46
C ASP A 194 -0.99 -16.99 -8.37
N ALA A 195 -1.21 -15.69 -8.15
CA ALA A 195 -0.15 -14.71 -7.98
C ALA A 195 0.76 -15.05 -6.78
N TRP A 196 0.18 -15.48 -5.66
CA TRP A 196 0.93 -15.93 -4.48
C TRP A 196 1.74 -17.19 -4.79
N GLU A 197 1.11 -18.24 -5.31
CA GLU A 197 1.76 -19.52 -5.61
C GLU A 197 2.95 -19.33 -6.56
N ARG A 198 2.76 -18.56 -7.64
CA ARG A 198 3.82 -18.27 -8.61
C ARG A 198 4.93 -17.40 -8.02
N GLY A 199 4.57 -16.38 -7.23
CA GLY A 199 5.56 -15.55 -6.55
C GLY A 199 6.43 -16.35 -5.59
N GLN A 200 5.84 -17.26 -4.80
CA GLN A 200 6.57 -18.17 -3.92
C GLN A 200 7.45 -19.15 -4.70
N ALA A 201 6.94 -19.74 -5.78
CA ALA A 201 7.70 -20.67 -6.61
C ALA A 201 8.94 -20.00 -7.22
N ILE A 202 8.84 -18.75 -7.70
CA ILE A 202 9.99 -17.99 -8.19
C ILE A 202 11.01 -17.74 -7.08
N LEU A 203 10.57 -17.31 -5.89
CA LEU A 203 11.45 -17.04 -4.76
C LEU A 203 12.12 -18.30 -4.20
N ALA A 204 11.48 -19.46 -4.33
CA ALA A 204 12.04 -20.77 -3.97
C ALA A 204 12.99 -21.34 -5.04
N GLY A 205 13.01 -20.75 -6.25
CA GLY A 205 13.74 -21.30 -7.39
C GLY A 205 13.06 -22.52 -8.00
N GLU A 206 11.76 -22.66 -7.87
CA GLU A 206 10.95 -23.72 -8.49
C GLU A 206 10.44 -23.29 -9.86
N GLU A 207 10.28 -21.98 -10.08
CA GLU A 207 9.92 -21.38 -11.37
C GLU A 207 10.94 -20.31 -11.79
N PRO A 208 11.22 -20.16 -13.11
CA PRO A 208 12.08 -19.09 -13.60
C PRO A 208 11.40 -17.72 -13.41
N ALA A 209 12.16 -16.72 -13.00
CA ALA A 209 11.67 -15.36 -12.90
C ALA A 209 11.33 -14.80 -14.30
N PRO A 210 10.13 -14.23 -14.50
CA PRO A 210 9.85 -13.43 -15.68
C PRO A 210 10.77 -12.21 -15.75
N GLU A 211 11.06 -11.76 -16.97
CA GLU A 211 11.88 -10.57 -17.21
C GLU A 211 11.34 -9.35 -16.45
N ASN A 212 12.23 -8.72 -15.68
CA ASN A 212 11.98 -7.52 -14.89
C ASN A 212 10.76 -7.61 -13.96
N CYS A 213 10.52 -8.78 -13.35
CA CYS A 213 9.33 -9.01 -12.55
C CYS A 213 9.35 -8.28 -11.19
N VAL A 214 8.14 -7.99 -10.69
CA VAL A 214 7.92 -7.42 -9.37
C VAL A 214 7.15 -8.44 -8.52
N ILE A 215 7.68 -8.76 -7.34
CA ILE A 215 7.04 -9.65 -6.36
C ILE A 215 6.74 -8.82 -5.11
N LEU A 216 5.47 -8.58 -4.81
CA LEU A 216 5.02 -7.79 -3.67
C LEU A 216 4.46 -8.70 -2.57
N ASN A 217 5.07 -8.66 -1.39
CA ASN A 217 4.73 -9.49 -0.24
C ASN A 217 4.53 -10.97 -0.61
N GLY A 218 5.35 -11.50 -1.51
CA GLY A 218 5.26 -12.89 -1.96
C GLY A 218 4.34 -13.16 -3.16
N CYS A 219 3.53 -12.18 -3.61
CA CYS A 219 2.71 -12.29 -4.81
C CYS A 219 3.42 -11.73 -6.03
N LEU A 220 3.45 -12.48 -7.14
CA LEU A 220 3.89 -11.98 -8.45
C LEU A 220 2.87 -10.96 -8.97
N LEU A 221 3.33 -9.78 -9.37
CA LEU A 221 2.49 -8.76 -9.99
C LEU A 221 2.55 -8.85 -11.52
N ASP A 222 1.47 -8.39 -12.16
CA ASP A 222 1.40 -8.23 -13.64
C ASP A 222 2.21 -7.03 -14.15
N THR A 223 2.84 -6.27 -13.24
CA THR A 223 3.66 -5.10 -13.55
C THR A 223 5.15 -5.45 -13.56
N LYS A 224 5.94 -4.58 -14.21
CA LYS A 224 7.39 -4.73 -14.34
C LYS A 224 8.10 -3.49 -13.83
N TRP A 225 9.35 -3.67 -13.43
CA TRP A 225 10.24 -2.53 -13.21
C TRP A 225 10.96 -2.18 -14.52
N GLU A 226 11.37 -0.91 -14.63
CA GLU A 226 12.13 -0.42 -15.79
C GLU A 226 13.42 0.25 -15.35
N GLN A 227 14.46 0.19 -16.17
CA GLN A 227 15.67 0.95 -15.93
C GLN A 227 15.55 2.34 -16.56
N GLY A 228 15.67 3.38 -15.73
CA GLY A 228 15.70 4.77 -16.19
C GLY A 228 17.02 5.12 -16.87
N GLU A 229 17.05 6.27 -17.57
CA GLU A 229 18.26 6.77 -18.23
C GLU A 229 19.42 7.07 -17.25
N ASP A 230 19.09 7.30 -15.98
CA ASP A 230 20.04 7.48 -14.88
C ASP A 230 20.60 6.14 -14.34
N GLY A 231 20.19 5.01 -14.92
CA GLY A 231 20.58 3.67 -14.53
C GLY A 231 19.85 3.12 -13.30
N ARG A 232 18.97 3.91 -12.66
CA ARG A 232 18.17 3.46 -11.51
C ARG A 232 16.98 2.62 -11.97
N ARG A 233 16.46 1.79 -11.07
CA ARG A 233 15.27 0.98 -11.32
C ARG A 233 14.05 1.71 -10.83
N TYR A 234 13.06 1.86 -11.72
CA TYR A 234 11.81 2.53 -11.47
C TYR A 234 10.68 1.51 -11.38
N LEU A 235 9.78 1.76 -10.44
CA LEU A 235 8.59 0.98 -10.22
C LEU A 235 7.35 1.86 -10.47
N PRO A 236 6.32 1.35 -11.16
CA PRO A 236 5.06 2.05 -11.33
C PRO A 236 4.27 1.99 -10.02
N MET A 237 4.43 3.01 -9.18
CA MET A 237 3.89 2.98 -7.81
C MET A 237 2.37 2.93 -7.76
N THR A 238 1.65 3.41 -8.78
CA THR A 238 0.19 3.28 -8.83
C THR A 238 -0.23 1.82 -8.82
N ASP A 239 0.35 1.00 -9.72
CA ASP A 239 0.04 -0.44 -9.81
C ASP A 239 0.43 -1.17 -8.51
N ILE A 240 1.58 -0.80 -7.92
CA ILE A 240 2.09 -1.44 -6.69
C ILE A 240 1.26 -1.06 -5.47
N ALA A 241 0.86 0.20 -5.35
CA ALA A 241 0.07 0.68 -4.22
C ALA A 241 -1.34 0.08 -4.25
N GLU A 242 -1.97 0.01 -5.43
CA GLU A 242 -3.28 -0.64 -5.62
C GLU A 242 -3.23 -2.15 -5.38
N ALA A 243 -2.16 -2.83 -5.84
CA ALA A 243 -1.94 -4.23 -5.54
C ALA A 243 -1.65 -4.47 -4.05
N TYR A 244 -0.98 -3.50 -3.41
CA TYR A 244 -0.73 -3.54 -1.98
C TYR A 244 -2.02 -3.36 -1.17
N ASP A 245 -2.90 -2.44 -1.56
CA ASP A 245 -4.13 -2.11 -0.82
C ASP A 245 -5.17 -1.42 -1.70
N GLU A 246 -6.43 -1.86 -1.60
CA GLU A 246 -7.55 -1.32 -2.41
C GLU A 246 -7.92 0.13 -2.08
N GLN A 247 -7.46 0.66 -0.94
CA GLN A 247 -7.66 2.06 -0.57
C GLN A 247 -6.59 2.98 -1.15
N SER A 248 -5.55 2.43 -1.77
CA SER A 248 -4.60 3.20 -2.56
C SER A 248 -5.21 3.52 -3.91
N GLU A 249 -5.09 4.76 -4.37
CA GLU A 249 -5.64 5.20 -5.64
C GLU A 249 -4.86 6.42 -6.14
N PHE A 250 -4.68 6.51 -7.45
CA PHE A 250 -4.23 7.74 -8.09
C PHE A 250 -5.41 8.70 -8.30
N TYR A 251 -5.31 9.90 -7.74
CA TYR A 251 -6.34 10.92 -7.89
C TYR A 251 -6.12 11.71 -9.18
N ASP A 252 -6.73 11.25 -10.28
CA ASP A 252 -6.54 11.83 -11.64
C ASP A 252 -6.77 13.35 -11.72
N VAL A 253 -7.72 13.88 -10.95
CA VAL A 253 -8.06 15.30 -10.97
C VAL A 253 -7.03 16.13 -10.22
N GLU A 254 -6.55 15.62 -9.10
CA GLU A 254 -5.60 16.30 -8.22
C GLU A 254 -4.13 16.02 -8.58
N GLY A 255 -3.85 14.95 -9.31
CA GLY A 255 -2.53 14.58 -9.84
C GLY A 255 -1.58 13.92 -8.84
N TRP A 256 -2.06 13.18 -7.83
CA TRP A 256 -1.21 12.53 -6.83
C TRP A 256 -1.67 11.11 -6.50
N LEU A 257 -0.72 10.27 -6.09
CA LEU A 257 -0.98 8.92 -5.62
C LEU A 257 -1.12 8.89 -4.10
N ASN A 258 -2.19 8.30 -3.62
CA ASN A 258 -2.38 7.97 -2.22
C ASN A 258 -1.96 6.53 -1.95
N VAL A 259 -0.97 6.32 -1.08
CA VAL A 259 -0.50 4.98 -0.69
C VAL A 259 -1.03 4.65 0.70
N ALA A 260 -1.93 3.68 0.78
CA ALA A 260 -2.55 3.23 2.02
C ALA A 260 -1.62 2.25 2.78
N THR A 261 -0.70 2.80 3.58
CA THR A 261 0.18 2.03 4.47
C THR A 261 -0.54 1.62 5.74
N ASP A 262 0.02 0.68 6.51
CA ASP A 262 -0.57 0.21 7.77
C ASP A 262 -0.98 1.31 8.75
N LEU A 263 -0.23 2.40 8.78
CA LEU A 263 -0.30 3.38 9.86
C LEU A 263 -0.80 4.74 9.38
N GLN A 264 -0.71 5.00 8.08
CA GLN A 264 -1.08 6.27 7.48
C GLN A 264 -1.26 6.16 5.97
N TYR A 265 -1.90 7.17 5.42
CA TYR A 265 -1.84 7.47 4.01
C TYR A 265 -0.59 8.30 3.70
N VAL A 266 0.24 7.82 2.77
CA VAL A 266 1.38 8.56 2.25
C VAL A 266 1.01 9.16 0.90
N ILE A 267 1.13 10.48 0.79
CA ILE A 267 0.88 11.20 -0.46
C ILE A 267 2.17 11.25 -1.27
N LEU A 268 2.14 10.74 -2.49
CA LEU A 268 3.21 10.87 -3.47
C LEU A 268 2.77 11.90 -4.53
N PRO A 269 3.32 13.13 -4.51
CA PRO A 269 2.99 14.14 -5.51
C PRO A 269 3.56 13.74 -6.88
N THR A 270 2.92 14.19 -7.95
CA THR A 270 3.47 14.08 -9.33
C THR A 270 3.50 15.44 -10.00
N ALA A 271 4.22 15.56 -11.12
CA ALA A 271 4.23 16.76 -11.94
C ALA A 271 2.85 17.09 -12.56
N LEU A 272 1.86 16.19 -12.47
CA LEU A 272 0.49 16.41 -12.93
C LEU A 272 -0.34 17.26 -11.95
N MET A 273 0.13 17.44 -10.71
CA MET A 273 -0.58 18.28 -9.73
C MET A 273 -0.60 19.76 -10.17
N PRO A 274 -1.66 20.52 -9.81
CA PRO A 274 -1.67 21.96 -9.99
C PRO A 274 -0.51 22.66 -9.25
N ASP A 275 0.08 23.72 -9.82
CA ASP A 275 1.22 24.46 -9.25
C ASP A 275 1.01 24.85 -7.77
N ILE A 276 -0.19 25.33 -7.42
CA ILE A 276 -0.52 25.73 -6.05
C ILE A 276 -0.43 24.56 -5.05
N ALA A 277 -0.69 23.33 -5.50
CA ALA A 277 -0.56 22.15 -4.68
C ALA A 277 0.91 21.71 -4.57
N LEU A 278 1.69 21.83 -5.64
CA LEU A 278 3.13 21.52 -5.66
C LEU A 278 3.94 22.41 -4.68
N GLU A 279 3.51 23.65 -4.45
CA GLU A 279 4.11 24.53 -3.43
C GLU A 279 4.09 23.90 -2.02
N HIS A 280 3.07 23.09 -1.69
CA HIS A 280 2.99 22.41 -0.40
C HIS A 280 4.04 21.31 -0.22
N PHE A 281 4.60 20.80 -1.32
CA PHE A 281 5.61 19.75 -1.34
C PHE A 281 7.03 20.29 -1.58
N ASP A 282 7.23 21.61 -1.56
CA ASP A 282 8.53 22.26 -1.79
C ASP A 282 9.22 21.73 -3.06
N VAL A 283 8.46 21.68 -4.15
CA VAL A 283 8.91 21.14 -5.44
C VAL A 283 9.89 22.10 -6.10
N SER A 284 11.06 21.57 -6.48
CA SER A 284 12.10 22.30 -7.22
C SER A 284 13.01 21.31 -7.94
N ASP A 285 13.50 21.70 -9.12
CA ASP A 285 14.50 20.94 -9.90
C ASP A 285 14.14 19.46 -10.13
N GLY A 286 12.86 19.18 -10.44
CA GLY A 286 12.38 17.82 -10.69
C GLY A 286 12.33 16.93 -9.44
N THR A 287 12.39 17.53 -8.25
CA THR A 287 12.31 16.82 -6.96
C THR A 287 11.29 17.47 -6.03
N TRP A 288 10.86 16.74 -5.00
CA TRP A 288 9.96 17.23 -3.96
C TRP A 288 10.48 16.87 -2.57
N ARG A 289 10.06 17.59 -1.53
CA ARG A 289 10.49 17.34 -0.15
C ARG A 289 9.50 16.45 0.59
N TYR A 290 10.01 15.34 1.13
CA TYR A 290 9.30 14.50 2.09
C TYR A 290 9.85 14.70 3.50
N ALA A 291 8.97 14.63 4.49
CA ALA A 291 9.31 14.60 5.90
C ALA A 291 8.55 13.42 6.55
N ASN A 292 9.24 12.64 7.37
CA ASN A 292 8.68 11.38 7.88
C ASN A 292 7.57 11.58 8.92
N GLU A 293 7.62 12.66 9.70
CA GLU A 293 6.70 12.97 10.79
C GLU A 293 6.51 14.49 10.94
N LYS A 294 5.61 14.90 11.84
CA LYS A 294 5.40 16.30 12.23
C LYS A 294 5.47 16.44 13.76
N PRO A 295 6.50 17.09 14.33
CA PRO A 295 7.67 17.68 13.67
C PRO A 295 8.59 16.63 13.02
N PRO A 296 9.35 16.97 11.96
CA PRO A 296 10.19 15.99 11.26
C PRO A 296 11.35 15.47 12.12
N ILE A 297 11.53 14.15 12.16
CA ILE A 297 12.77 13.53 12.64
C ILE A 297 13.83 13.61 11.55
N TRP A 298 13.42 13.37 10.30
CA TRP A 298 14.24 13.58 9.12
C TRP A 298 13.39 14.03 7.93
N SER A 299 14.05 14.67 6.96
CA SER A 299 13.45 15.08 5.68
C SER A 299 14.49 15.01 4.58
N ASP A 300 14.08 14.70 3.36
CA ASP A 300 14.96 14.71 2.19
C ASP A 300 14.18 15.07 0.91
N ARG A 301 14.90 15.21 -0.20
CA ARG A 301 14.32 15.42 -1.53
C ARG A 301 14.33 14.14 -2.35
N PHE A 302 13.23 13.88 -3.02
CA PHE A 302 12.98 12.67 -3.80
C PHE A 302 12.56 13.03 -5.22
N TYR A 303 12.73 12.09 -6.15
CA TYR A 303 12.32 12.26 -7.54
C TYR A 303 10.83 12.62 -7.61
N LEU A 304 10.48 13.59 -8.46
CA LEU A 304 9.09 13.94 -8.77
C LEU A 304 8.64 13.10 -9.99
N PRO A 305 7.69 12.16 -9.82
CA PRO A 305 7.14 11.39 -10.93
C PRO A 305 6.43 12.30 -11.95
N GLN A 306 6.44 11.87 -13.21
CA GLN A 306 5.97 12.69 -14.33
C GLN A 306 4.61 12.23 -14.88
N THR A 307 4.17 11.02 -14.55
CA THR A 307 2.95 10.41 -15.09
C THR A 307 2.02 9.91 -13.98
N ASP A 308 0.83 9.45 -14.37
CA ASP A 308 -0.16 8.79 -13.51
C ASP A 308 0.28 7.41 -13.01
N LYS A 309 1.29 6.79 -13.62
CA LYS A 309 1.93 5.57 -13.10
C LYS A 309 2.83 5.83 -11.91
N THR A 310 3.13 7.10 -11.62
CA THR A 310 3.93 7.51 -10.47
C THR A 310 5.25 6.73 -10.43
N GLU A 311 5.98 6.68 -11.55
CA GLU A 311 7.22 5.91 -11.64
C GLU A 311 8.25 6.47 -10.67
N MET A 312 8.69 5.65 -9.72
CA MET A 312 9.62 6.07 -8.68
C MET A 312 10.83 5.13 -8.57
N PRO A 313 12.03 5.68 -8.30
CA PRO A 313 13.20 4.87 -7.99
C PRO A 313 12.99 3.99 -6.76
N ILE A 314 13.48 2.75 -6.80
CA ILE A 314 13.37 1.81 -5.67
C ILE A 314 13.98 2.37 -4.37
N ASP A 315 15.03 3.17 -4.46
CA ASP A 315 15.68 3.82 -3.32
C ASP A 315 14.76 4.86 -2.66
N ASP A 316 14.05 5.66 -3.47
CA ASP A 316 13.09 6.65 -2.98
C ASP A 316 11.93 5.95 -2.27
N ILE A 317 11.36 4.90 -2.91
CA ILE A 317 10.24 4.11 -2.37
C ILE A 317 10.61 3.49 -1.04
N SER A 318 11.76 2.81 -0.96
CA SER A 318 12.22 2.13 0.25
C SER A 318 12.45 3.15 1.38
N ARG A 319 13.00 4.33 1.10
CA ARG A 319 13.25 5.36 2.11
C ARG A 319 11.97 6.04 2.61
N ILE A 320 11.00 6.31 1.74
CA ILE A 320 9.73 6.98 2.07
C ILE A 320 8.80 6.01 2.79
N LEU A 321 8.50 4.86 2.18
CA LEU A 321 7.51 3.89 2.66
C LEU A 321 8.10 2.88 3.66
N GLY A 322 9.42 2.87 3.83
CA GLY A 322 10.09 1.96 4.75
C GLY A 322 10.04 0.49 4.36
N TRP A 323 9.56 0.18 3.16
CA TRP A 323 9.50 -1.18 2.64
C TRP A 323 10.91 -1.72 2.39
N LYS A 324 11.13 -2.99 2.74
CA LYS A 324 12.37 -3.71 2.43
C LYS A 324 12.29 -4.15 0.98
N ILE A 325 13.22 -3.69 0.15
CA ILE A 325 13.27 -4.04 -1.28
C ILE A 325 14.52 -4.87 -1.52
N TYR A 326 14.34 -6.12 -1.94
CA TYR A 326 15.39 -7.04 -2.32
C TYR A 326 15.46 -7.14 -3.84
N THR A 327 16.66 -7.16 -4.41
CA THR A 327 16.81 -7.16 -5.86
C THR A 327 17.94 -8.07 -6.35
N ASN A 328 17.81 -8.54 -7.59
CA ASN A 328 18.92 -9.04 -8.40
C ASN A 328 18.84 -8.41 -9.80
N SER A 329 19.35 -9.05 -10.86
CA SER A 329 19.25 -8.52 -12.24
C SER A 329 17.83 -8.50 -12.82
N GLU A 330 16.95 -9.40 -12.38
CA GLU A 330 15.61 -9.63 -12.96
C GLU A 330 14.48 -9.28 -11.99
N ILE A 331 14.67 -9.54 -10.70
CA ILE A 331 13.62 -9.52 -9.69
C ILE A 331 13.74 -8.26 -8.85
N VAL A 332 12.61 -7.60 -8.63
CA VAL A 332 12.40 -6.67 -7.52
C VAL A 332 11.37 -7.29 -6.57
N SER A 333 11.81 -7.73 -5.39
CA SER A 333 10.96 -8.28 -4.35
C SER A 333 10.75 -7.25 -3.24
N ILE A 334 9.50 -6.91 -2.96
CA ILE A 334 9.11 -5.88 -2.01
C ILE A 334 8.45 -6.56 -0.82
N VAL A 335 9.01 -6.38 0.37
CA VAL A 335 8.43 -6.80 1.65
C VAL A 335 8.04 -5.55 2.41
N THR A 336 6.73 -5.30 2.47
CA THR A 336 6.15 -4.11 3.12
C THR A 336 6.17 -4.24 4.65
N SER A 337 5.90 -5.45 5.13
CA SER A 337 6.08 -5.93 6.52
C SER A 337 6.17 -7.46 6.44
N GLU A 338 6.90 -8.09 7.38
CA GLU A 338 6.93 -9.57 7.45
C GLU A 338 5.52 -10.14 7.73
N LEU A 339 4.67 -9.38 8.44
CA LEU A 339 3.30 -9.75 8.74
C LEU A 339 2.37 -9.72 7.51
N ASP A 340 2.84 -9.20 6.38
CA ASP A 340 2.07 -9.13 5.14
C ASP A 340 2.42 -10.27 4.16
N VAL A 341 3.49 -11.02 4.44
CA VAL A 341 3.96 -12.16 3.63
C VAL A 341 3.21 -13.43 4.06
N ASN A 342 1.94 -13.52 3.65
CA ASN A 342 1.08 -14.66 3.88
C ASN A 342 -0.06 -14.71 2.85
N ASP A 343 -0.72 -15.87 2.77
CA ASP A 343 -1.87 -16.16 1.92
C ASP A 343 -3.19 -16.25 2.70
N ASN A 344 -3.34 -15.48 3.80
CA ASN A 344 -4.58 -15.40 4.58
C ASN A 344 -5.68 -14.69 3.76
N PHE A 345 -6.17 -15.36 2.72
CA PHE A 345 -7.14 -14.87 1.75
C PHE A 345 -8.51 -15.45 2.09
N VAL A 346 -9.49 -14.56 2.24
CA VAL A 346 -10.84 -14.91 2.70
C VAL A 346 -11.84 -14.43 1.68
N LEU A 347 -12.69 -15.33 1.17
CA LEU A 347 -13.83 -14.96 0.34
C LEU A 347 -15.04 -14.66 1.23
N ILE A 348 -15.56 -13.45 1.14
CA ILE A 348 -16.87 -13.08 1.66
C ILE A 348 -17.74 -12.74 0.45
N GLU A 349 -18.50 -13.72 -0.03
CA GLU A 349 -19.50 -13.48 -1.07
C GLU A 349 -20.59 -12.59 -0.48
N SER A 350 -20.67 -11.34 -0.93
CA SER A 350 -21.82 -10.51 -0.61
C SER A 350 -23.04 -11.18 -1.24
N ARG A 351 -23.85 -11.87 -0.43
CA ARG A 351 -25.24 -12.15 -0.81
C ARG A 351 -25.98 -10.82 -0.75
N THR A 352 -25.89 -10.05 -1.82
CA THR A 352 -26.84 -8.96 -2.05
C THR A 352 -28.19 -9.63 -2.15
N THR A 353 -28.95 -9.60 -1.05
CA THR A 353 -30.38 -9.80 -1.12
C THR A 353 -30.87 -8.48 -1.72
N GLU A 354 -31.01 -8.42 -3.04
CA GLU A 354 -31.60 -7.25 -3.68
C GLU A 354 -33.05 -7.16 -3.21
N HIS A 355 -33.30 -6.34 -2.20
CA HIS A 355 -34.65 -5.97 -1.82
C HIS A 355 -35.18 -5.02 -2.89
N ILE A 356 -35.91 -5.56 -3.86
CA ILE A 356 -36.58 -4.76 -4.90
C ILE A 356 -37.87 -4.25 -4.28
N TYR A 357 -38.06 -2.94 -4.23
CA TYR A 357 -39.32 -2.35 -3.75
C TYR A 357 -40.13 -1.80 -4.91
N ASP A 358 -41.45 -2.03 -4.91
CA ASP A 358 -42.37 -1.39 -5.84
C ASP A 358 -42.46 0.13 -5.57
N MET A 359 -43.13 0.87 -6.46
CA MET A 359 -43.32 2.32 -6.30
C MET A 359 -44.14 2.71 -5.05
N ASN A 360 -44.74 1.74 -4.35
CA ASN A 360 -45.50 1.92 -3.12
C ASN A 360 -44.71 1.49 -1.88
N GLY A 361 -43.45 1.04 -2.04
CA GLY A 361 -42.59 0.59 -0.95
C GLY A 361 -42.81 -0.85 -0.50
N ASN A 362 -43.53 -1.67 -1.26
CA ASN A 362 -43.67 -3.10 -0.98
C ASN A 362 -42.49 -3.88 -1.55
N GLU A 363 -41.94 -4.80 -0.77
CA GLU A 363 -40.85 -5.67 -1.20
C GLU A 363 -41.37 -6.71 -2.21
N ILE A 364 -40.68 -6.82 -3.35
CA ILE A 364 -40.93 -7.76 -4.43
C ILE A 364 -39.86 -8.85 -4.33
N THR A 365 -40.26 -10.06 -3.97
CA THR A 365 -39.39 -11.25 -4.01
C THR A 365 -39.36 -11.82 -5.43
N THR A 366 -38.17 -12.17 -5.93
CA THR A 366 -37.94 -12.73 -7.28
C THR A 366 -38.58 -14.11 -7.55
N GLU A 367 -39.40 -14.65 -6.65
CA GLU A 367 -40.14 -15.91 -6.87
C GLU A 367 -41.47 -15.73 -7.62
N ASP A 368 -41.94 -14.50 -7.86
CA ASP A 368 -43.26 -14.24 -8.50
C ASP A 368 -43.21 -13.89 -10.00
N ALA A 369 -42.08 -14.14 -10.68
CA ALA A 369 -41.96 -13.91 -12.12
C ALA A 369 -41.85 -15.24 -12.90
N THR A 370 -42.99 -15.92 -13.09
CA THR A 370 -43.22 -16.90 -14.16
C THR A 370 -44.46 -16.58 -14.96
#